data_AF-A0AAV8YL00-F1
#
_entry.id   AF-A0AAV8YL00-F1
#
_cell.length_a   1.000
_cell.length_b   1.000
_cell.length_c   1.000
_cell.angle_alpha   90.00
_cell.angle_beta   90.00
_cell.angle_gamma   90.00
#
_symmetry.space_group_name_H-M   'P 1'
#
loop_
_entity.id
_entity.type
_entity.pdbx_description
1 polymer ?
#
loop_
_entity_poly.entity_id
_entity_poly.type
_entity_poly.pdbx_seq_one_letter_code
_entity_poly.pdbx_strand_id
1 'polypeptide(L)'
;MGPKVQALSHYIFVRATKNDYREILSLMHDTYFKEEPTCHALGVTRNALLDEGALNAMAEGVSVVARCKYDGALVGAAVNESTHPWDPDMKEKFACSVCCPKVKRLLLFYAHVQRVARGLEEEFGAEGL
;
A
#
# COMPACT_ATOMS: atom_id res chain seq x y z
N MET A 1 38.83 -4.44 -22.39
CA MET A 1 37.69 -4.13 -21.51
C MET A 1 37.49 -5.30 -20.57
N GLY A 2 37.80 -5.15 -19.28
CA GLY A 2 37.57 -6.22 -18.30
C GLY A 2 36.07 -6.42 -18.04
N PRO A 3 35.63 -7.61 -17.61
CA PRO A 3 34.23 -7.86 -17.32
C PRO A 3 33.74 -6.91 -16.23
N LYS A 4 32.64 -6.18 -16.49
CA LYS A 4 31.95 -5.41 -15.46
C LYS A 4 31.36 -6.41 -14.46
N VAL A 5 31.98 -6.55 -13.30
CA VAL A 5 31.41 -7.28 -12.18
C VAL A 5 30.16 -6.53 -11.76
N GLN A 6 29.00 -7.11 -12.02
CA GLN A 6 27.72 -6.56 -11.61
C GLN A 6 27.65 -6.66 -10.08
N ALA A 7 27.67 -5.52 -9.39
CA ALA A 7 27.59 -5.49 -7.94
C ALA A 7 26.27 -6.16 -7.51
N LEU A 8 26.37 -7.20 -6.70
CA LEU A 8 25.20 -7.89 -6.15
C LEU A 8 24.45 -6.93 -5.22
N SER A 9 23.15 -6.77 -5.43
CA SER A 9 22.28 -6.00 -4.52
C SER A 9 22.46 -6.45 -3.07
N HIS A 10 22.50 -5.52 -2.11
CA HIS A 10 22.58 -5.84 -0.68
C HIS A 10 21.24 -6.34 -0.09
N TYR A 11 20.19 -6.40 -0.92
CA TYR A 11 18.84 -6.74 -0.49
C TYR A 11 18.30 -7.97 -1.22
N ILE A 12 17.46 -8.73 -0.52
CA ILE A 12 16.66 -9.82 -1.07
C ILE A 12 15.21 -9.38 -1.03
N PHE A 13 14.52 -9.55 -2.15
CA PHE A 13 13.09 -9.33 -2.25
C PHE A 13 12.38 -10.68 -2.17
N VAL A 14 11.47 -10.82 -1.21
CA VAL A 14 10.64 -12.02 -1.05
C VAL A 14 9.20 -11.64 -0.82
N ARG A 15 8.28 -12.56 -1.10
CA ARG A 15 6.87 -12.39 -0.76
C ARG A 15 6.73 -12.26 0.76
N ALA A 16 5.89 -11.32 1.19
CA ALA A 16 5.52 -11.17 2.59
C ALA A 16 4.71 -12.38 3.07
N THR A 17 4.97 -12.82 4.29
CA THR A 17 4.28 -13.87 5.02
C THR A 17 3.62 -13.30 6.27
N LYS A 18 2.76 -14.08 6.94
CA LYS A 18 2.12 -13.67 8.20
C LYS A 18 3.11 -13.27 9.30
N ASN A 19 4.33 -13.81 9.28
CA ASN A 19 5.37 -13.46 10.24
C ASN A 19 5.89 -12.02 10.02
N ASP A 20 5.74 -11.48 8.81
CA ASP A 20 6.21 -10.13 8.46
C ASP A 20 5.20 -9.05 8.84
N TYR A 21 3.90 -9.37 8.97
CA TYR A 21 2.83 -8.36 9.03
C TYR A 21 3.00 -7.36 10.17
N ARG A 22 3.43 -7.83 11.34
CA ARG A 22 3.65 -6.95 12.50
C ARG A 22 4.84 -6.01 12.27
N GLU A 23 5.91 -6.51 11.66
CA GLU A 23 7.12 -5.73 11.36
C GLU A 23 6.81 -4.67 10.29
N ILE A 24 6.08 -5.06 9.24
CA ILE A 24 5.60 -4.15 8.19
C ILE A 24 4.70 -3.06 8.78
N LEU A 25 3.72 -3.44 9.60
CA LEU A 25 2.79 -2.48 10.19
C LEU A 25 3.52 -1.48 11.12
N SER A 26 4.50 -1.96 11.89
CA SER A 26 5.38 -1.07 12.68
C SER A 26 6.12 -0.09 11.78
N LEU A 27 6.76 -0.58 10.72
CA LEU A 27 7.48 0.26 9.76
C LEU A 27 6.55 1.30 9.10
N MET A 28 5.32 0.92 8.78
CA MET A 28 4.32 1.85 8.22
C MET A 28 3.96 2.98 9.20
N HIS A 29 3.83 2.69 10.50
CA HIS A 29 3.62 3.72 11.52
C HIS A 29 4.82 4.63 11.69
N ASP A 30 6.02 4.06 11.67
CA ASP A 30 7.26 4.78 11.95
C ASP A 30 7.67 5.68 10.77
N THR A 31 7.36 5.28 9.53
CA THR A 31 7.89 5.92 8.32
C THR A 31 6.85 6.30 7.27
N TYR A 32 5.84 5.46 7.02
CA TYR A 32 4.92 5.65 5.90
C TYR A 32 3.79 6.65 6.23
N PHE A 33 2.93 6.34 7.20
CA PHE A 33 1.71 7.12 7.45
C PHE A 33 1.98 8.58 7.84
N LYS A 34 3.14 8.86 8.43
CA LYS A 34 3.54 10.21 8.83
C LYS A 34 3.90 11.10 7.64
N GLU A 35 4.50 10.51 6.61
CA GLU A 35 5.07 11.22 5.46
C GLU A 35 4.23 11.01 4.18
N GLU A 36 3.27 10.07 4.18
CA GLU A 36 2.36 9.85 3.05
C GLU A 36 1.50 11.11 2.82
N PRO A 37 1.51 11.69 1.60
CA PRO A 37 0.96 13.03 1.36
C PRO A 37 -0.50 13.22 1.78
N THR A 38 -1.36 12.23 1.55
CA THR A 38 -2.79 12.36 1.85
C THR A 38 -3.08 12.26 3.34
N CYS A 39 -2.40 11.35 4.05
CA CYS A 39 -2.44 11.25 5.50
C CYS A 39 -1.87 12.51 6.16
N HIS A 40 -0.71 12.97 5.69
CA HIS A 40 -0.06 14.18 6.19
C HIS A 40 -0.95 15.43 6.02
N ALA A 41 -1.47 15.66 4.81
CA ALA A 41 -2.32 16.82 4.52
C ALA A 41 -3.62 16.84 5.33
N LEU A 42 -4.20 15.67 5.62
CA LEU A 42 -5.41 15.55 6.44
C LEU A 42 -5.11 15.48 7.95
N GLY A 43 -3.84 15.40 8.34
CA GLY A 43 -3.40 15.15 9.71
C GLY A 43 -4.01 13.86 10.26
N VAL A 44 -4.04 12.81 9.44
CA VAL A 44 -4.39 11.44 9.83
C VAL A 44 -3.13 10.79 10.38
N THR A 45 -3.20 10.38 11.63
CA THR A 45 -2.13 9.63 12.32
C THR A 45 -2.52 8.16 12.43
N ARG A 46 -1.75 7.39 13.20
CA ARG A 46 -2.06 6.00 13.60
C ARG A 46 -3.56 5.79 13.83
N ASN A 47 -4.15 4.91 13.04
CA ASN A 47 -5.59 4.67 13.02
C ASN A 47 -5.86 3.18 12.77
N ALA A 48 -6.74 2.59 13.59
CA ALA A 48 -7.05 1.16 13.52
C ALA A 48 -7.66 0.73 12.18
N LEU A 49 -8.37 1.62 11.47
CA LEU A 49 -8.94 1.31 10.15
C LEU A 49 -7.85 1.21 9.07
N LEU A 50 -6.80 2.01 9.18
CA LEU A 50 -5.64 1.90 8.29
C LEU A 50 -4.84 0.63 8.60
N ASP A 51 -4.71 0.28 9.88
CA ASP A 51 -4.07 -0.97 10.30
C ASP A 51 -4.81 -2.19 9.76
N GLU A 52 -6.13 -2.23 9.91
CA GLU A 52 -6.98 -3.29 9.39
C GLU A 52 -6.90 -3.38 7.86
N GLY A 53 -6.94 -2.23 7.16
CA GLY A 53 -6.78 -2.17 5.71
C GLY A 53 -5.44 -2.76 5.24
N ALA A 54 -4.33 -2.36 5.88
CA ALA A 54 -3.01 -2.89 5.56
C ALA A 54 -2.90 -4.40 5.83
N LEU A 55 -3.47 -4.87 6.94
CA LEU A 55 -3.49 -6.31 7.26
C LEU A 55 -4.30 -7.12 6.25
N ASN A 56 -5.46 -6.60 5.83
CA ASN A 56 -6.29 -7.24 4.80
C ASN A 56 -5.57 -7.29 3.45
N ALA A 57 -4.95 -6.19 3.02
CA ALA A 57 -4.13 -6.16 1.80
C ALA A 57 -2.99 -7.18 1.84
N MET A 58 -2.24 -7.23 2.95
CA MET A 58 -1.17 -8.21 3.11
C MET A 58 -1.68 -9.66 3.14
N ALA A 59 -2.89 -9.91 3.64
CA ALA A 59 -3.52 -11.22 3.70
C ALA A 59 -3.79 -11.84 2.32
N GLU A 60 -3.87 -11.02 1.27
CA GLU A 60 -3.99 -11.49 -0.13
C GLU A 60 -2.72 -12.19 -0.64
N GLY A 61 -1.58 -12.01 0.04
CA GLY A 61 -0.35 -12.74 -0.27
C GLY A 61 0.38 -12.26 -1.53
N VAL A 62 0.09 -11.05 -1.99
CA VAL A 62 0.76 -10.39 -3.14
C VAL A 62 1.73 -9.28 -2.72
N SER A 63 1.83 -9.02 -1.42
CA SER A 63 2.77 -8.06 -0.84
C SER A 63 4.22 -8.59 -0.86
N VAL A 64 5.19 -7.69 -0.98
CA VAL A 64 6.62 -8.01 -1.10
C VAL A 64 7.40 -7.26 -0.03
N VAL A 65 8.40 -7.92 0.57
CA VAL A 65 9.34 -7.30 1.51
C VAL A 65 10.75 -7.30 0.94
N ALA A 66 11.50 -6.27 1.28
CA ALA A 66 12.94 -6.17 1.06
C ALA A 66 13.65 -6.45 2.39
N ARG A 67 14.56 -7.41 2.40
CA ARG A 67 15.38 -7.76 3.57
C ARG A 67 16.86 -7.57 3.28
N CYS A 68 17.60 -7.09 4.28
CA CYS A 68 19.06 -7.00 4.23
C CYS A 68 19.66 -8.42 4.19
N LYS A 69 20.63 -8.63 3.29
CA LYS A 69 21.28 -9.95 3.10
C LYS A 69 22.08 -10.45 4.29
N TYR A 70 22.58 -9.54 5.13
CA TYR A 70 23.57 -9.85 6.14
C TYR A 70 22.95 -10.19 7.49
N ASP A 71 21.88 -9.51 7.87
CA ASP A 71 21.19 -9.67 9.16
C ASP A 71 19.72 -10.07 9.01
N GLY A 72 19.18 -10.10 7.78
CA GLY A 72 17.79 -10.42 7.51
C GLY A 72 16.79 -9.32 7.87
N ALA A 73 17.25 -8.13 8.30
CA ALA A 73 16.37 -7.05 8.75
C ALA A 73 15.43 -6.57 7.64
N LEU A 74 14.16 -6.27 7.99
CA LEU A 74 13.22 -5.64 7.05
C LEU A 74 13.66 -4.20 6.78
N VAL A 75 13.94 -3.89 5.51
CA VAL A 75 14.35 -2.55 5.09
C VAL A 75 13.27 -1.81 4.29
N GLY A 76 12.25 -2.53 3.83
CA GLY A 76 11.14 -1.96 3.10
C GLY A 76 10.07 -2.99 2.77
N ALA A 77 8.86 -2.51 2.48
CA ALA A 77 7.74 -3.34 2.09
C ALA A 77 6.90 -2.63 1.02
N ALA A 78 6.36 -3.41 0.10
CA ALA A 78 5.31 -3.01 -0.82
C ALA A 78 4.04 -3.77 -0.41
N VAL A 79 3.10 -3.04 0.21
CA VAL A 79 1.78 -3.57 0.54
C VAL A 79 0.91 -3.45 -0.70
N ASN A 80 0.54 -4.59 -1.24
CA ASN A 80 -0.25 -4.69 -2.46
C ASN A 80 -1.60 -5.34 -2.12
N GLU A 81 -2.65 -4.86 -2.77
CA GLU A 81 -3.99 -5.43 -2.76
C GLU A 81 -4.48 -5.57 -4.20
N SER A 82 -5.38 -6.52 -4.43
CA SER A 82 -6.17 -6.58 -5.67
C SER A 82 -7.21 -5.46 -5.68
N THR A 83 -7.63 -5.06 -6.87
CA THR A 83 -8.70 -4.08 -7.03
C THR A 83 -9.76 -4.57 -8.00
N HIS A 84 -11.02 -4.25 -7.69
CA HIS A 84 -12.21 -4.64 -8.43
C HIS A 84 -13.05 -3.41 -8.79
N PRO A 85 -13.86 -3.46 -9.87
CA PRO A 85 -14.64 -2.32 -10.33
C PRO A 85 -15.61 -1.72 -9.30
N TRP A 86 -16.08 -2.53 -8.35
CA TRP A 86 -17.02 -2.13 -7.29
C TRP A 86 -16.35 -1.65 -5.99
N ASP A 87 -15.02 -1.71 -5.89
CA ASP A 87 -14.29 -1.27 -4.69
C ASP A 87 -14.53 0.20 -4.32
N PRO A 88 -14.56 1.16 -5.27
CA PRO A 88 -14.83 2.55 -4.92
C PRO A 88 -16.19 2.73 -4.23
N ASP A 89 -17.21 2.02 -4.69
CA ASP A 89 -18.56 2.11 -4.12
C ASP A 89 -18.61 1.47 -2.73
N MET A 90 -17.89 0.36 -2.51
CA MET A 90 -17.74 -0.24 -1.19
C MET A 90 -17.01 0.71 -0.23
N LYS A 91 -15.95 1.39 -0.72
CA LYS A 91 -15.16 2.33 0.08
C LYS A 91 -15.96 3.56 0.48
N GLU A 92 -16.82 4.08 -0.40
CA GLU A 92 -17.75 5.17 -0.06
C GLU A 92 -18.82 4.74 0.96
N LYS A 93 -19.41 3.55 0.77
CA LYS A 93 -20.38 3.00 1.75
C LYS A 93 -19.73 2.84 3.12
N PHE A 94 -18.51 2.34 3.17
CA PHE A 94 -17.74 2.25 4.41
C PHE A 94 -17.44 3.62 5.00
N ALA A 95 -17.07 4.62 4.18
CA ALA A 95 -16.84 5.98 4.66
C ALA A 95 -18.07 6.60 5.33
N CYS A 96 -19.29 6.17 4.99
CA CYS A 96 -20.52 6.62 5.66
C CYS A 96 -20.65 6.13 7.11
N SER A 97 -20.05 4.99 7.48
CA SER A 97 -20.07 4.48 8.86
C SER A 97 -18.90 4.98 9.72
N VAL A 98 -17.90 5.63 9.12
CA VAL A 98 -16.71 6.14 9.84
C VAL A 98 -17.02 7.47 10.55
N CYS A 99 -16.90 7.46 11.88
CA CYS A 99 -17.12 8.65 12.71
C CYS A 99 -16.01 9.71 12.57
N CYS A 100 -14.76 9.31 12.32
CA CYS A 100 -13.63 10.23 12.21
C CYS A 100 -13.70 11.02 10.89
N PRO A 101 -13.89 12.35 10.91
CA PRO A 101 -14.06 13.13 9.68
C PRO A 101 -12.85 13.12 8.76
N LYS A 102 -11.64 13.04 9.32
CA LYS A 102 -10.38 13.01 8.57
C LYS A 102 -10.23 11.69 7.79
N VAL A 103 -10.47 10.56 8.46
CA VAL A 103 -10.41 9.24 7.83
C VAL A 103 -11.54 9.05 6.83
N LYS A 104 -12.74 9.57 7.13
CA LYS A 104 -13.84 9.61 6.16
C LYS A 104 -13.44 10.34 4.88
N ARG A 105 -12.85 11.53 4.98
CA ARG A 105 -12.36 12.28 3.81
C ARG A 105 -11.28 11.52 3.03
N LEU A 106 -10.37 10.86 3.73
CA LEU A 106 -9.33 10.03 3.12
C LEU A 106 -9.94 8.88 2.30
N LEU A 107 -10.90 8.15 2.87
CA LEU A 107 -11.59 7.05 2.18
C LEU A 107 -12.35 7.51 0.94
N LEU A 108 -13.07 8.64 1.04
CA LEU A 108 -13.77 9.24 -0.09
C LEU A 108 -12.79 9.69 -1.19
N PHE A 109 -11.63 10.24 -0.80
CA PHE A 109 -10.58 10.61 -1.74
C PHE A 109 -10.04 9.38 -2.48
N TYR A 110 -9.71 8.30 -1.77
CA TYR A 110 -9.25 7.06 -2.40
C TYR A 110 -10.30 6.44 -3.34
N ALA A 111 -11.58 6.46 -2.95
CA ALA A 111 -12.66 6.02 -3.84
C ALA A 111 -12.70 6.86 -5.13
N HIS A 112 -12.55 8.18 -5.01
CA HIS A 112 -12.51 9.08 -6.16
C HIS A 112 -11.32 8.76 -7.10
N VAL A 113 -10.10 8.63 -6.56
CA VAL A 113 -8.90 8.31 -7.34
C VAL A 113 -9.07 6.99 -8.10
N GLN A 114 -9.60 5.94 -7.44
CA GLN A 114 -9.84 4.65 -8.09
C GLN A 114 -10.83 4.76 -9.26
N ARG A 115 -11.89 5.58 -9.14
CA ARG A 115 -12.84 5.80 -10.26
C ARG A 115 -12.21 6.52 -11.43
N VAL A 116 -11.38 7.53 -11.16
CA VAL A 116 -10.69 8.29 -12.21
C VAL A 116 -9.69 7.39 -12.93
N ALA A 117 -8.92 6.58 -12.20
CA ALA A 117 -7.99 5.62 -12.79
C ALA A 117 -8.71 4.68 -13.77
N ARG A 118 -9.87 4.15 -13.39
CA ARG A 118 -10.70 3.32 -14.28
C ARG A 118 -11.18 4.09 -15.51
N GLY A 119 -11.66 5.32 -15.34
CA GLY A 119 -12.08 6.16 -16.47
C GLY A 119 -10.96 6.36 -17.49
N LEU A 120 -9.71 6.52 -17.02
CA LEU A 120 -8.54 6.60 -17.90
C LEU A 120 -8.21 5.25 -18.57
N GLU A 121 -8.36 4.12 -17.87
CA GLU A 121 -8.20 2.80 -18.50
C GLU A 121 -9.26 2.54 -19.57
N GLU A 122 -10.50 3.00 -19.38
CA GLU A 122 -11.56 2.90 -20.40
C GLU A 122 -11.30 3.85 -21.59
N GLU A 123 -10.77 5.04 -21.36
CA GLU A 123 -10.44 6.03 -22.40
C GLU A 123 -9.17 5.68 -23.19
N PHE A 124 -8.16 5.07 -22.56
CA PHE A 124 -6.83 4.84 -23.15
C PHE A 124 -6.44 3.37 -23.29
N GLY A 125 -7.14 2.43 -22.64
CA GLY A 125 -6.86 0.99 -22.65
C GLY A 125 -7.51 0.20 -23.79
N ALA A 126 -8.16 0.88 -24.75
CA ALA A 126 -8.67 0.25 -25.97
C ALA A 126 -7.57 -0.01 -27.03
N GLU A 127 -6.34 0.46 -26.79
CA GLU A 127 -5.16 0.07 -27.58
C GLU A 127 -4.24 -0.79 -26.71
N GLY A 128 -4.28 -2.10 -26.96
CA GLY A 128 -3.82 -3.14 -26.05
C GLY A 128 -2.32 -3.22 -25.80
N LEU A 129 -2.00 -3.93 -24.70
CA LEU A 129 -0.73 -4.63 -24.48
C LEU A 129 -0.61 -5.85 -25.38
#